data_AF-W4KHW6-F1
#
_entry.id   AF-W4KHW6-F1
#
_cell.length_a   1.000
_cell.length_b   1.000
_cell.length_c   1.000
_cell.angle_alpha   90.00
_cell.angle_beta   90.00
_cell.angle_gamma   90.00
#
_symmetry.space_group_name_H-M   'P 1'
#
loop_
_entity.id
_entity.type
_entity.pdbx_description
1 polymer ?
#
loop_
_entity_poly.entity_id
_entity_poly.type
_entity_poly.pdbx_seq_one_letter_code
_entity_poly.pdbx_strand_id
1 'polypeptide(L)'
;MEYVPIQDFINPDSVSYASIHTDDISDQLCPSGLSVCPFVNQAESQPQGLAWSETWTLDNLVNHGFNCPNFDRDLENCGGCSVLDATFNCSDISNAVKTSCVTGRCIVGSCDEGYAISYMQDRCVIMND
;
A
#
# COMPACT_ATOMS: atom_id res chain seq x y z
N MET A 1 26.80 -18.81 -23.37
CA MET A 1 25.71 -18.11 -22.68
C MET A 1 24.51 -18.25 -23.58
N GLU A 2 23.59 -19.13 -23.21
CA GLU A 2 22.46 -19.54 -24.04
C GLU A 2 21.26 -18.69 -23.65
N TYR A 3 20.63 -18.04 -24.63
CA TYR A 3 19.46 -17.18 -24.44
C TYR A 3 18.21 -18.06 -24.54
N VAL A 4 17.44 -18.17 -23.46
CA VAL A 4 16.21 -18.98 -23.43
C VAL A 4 15.00 -18.04 -23.52
N PRO A 5 14.22 -18.07 -24.62
CA PRO A 5 13.05 -17.22 -24.76
C PRO A 5 11.90 -17.71 -23.88
N ILE A 6 11.25 -16.77 -23.18
CA ILE A 6 10.13 -17.01 -22.26
C ILE A 6 8.85 -17.20 -23.10
N GLN A 7 8.67 -18.37 -23.73
CA GLN A 7 7.40 -18.67 -24.44
C GLN A 7 6.76 -20.02 -24.10
N ASP A 8 7.34 -20.84 -23.22
CA ASP A 8 6.86 -22.23 -23.06
C ASP A 8 6.06 -22.56 -21.78
N PHE A 9 5.50 -21.57 -21.06
CA PHE A 9 4.78 -21.84 -19.80
C PHE A 9 3.42 -21.15 -19.59
N ILE A 10 2.66 -20.84 -20.64
CA ILE A 10 1.30 -20.28 -20.44
C ILE A 10 0.23 -21.18 -21.05
N ASN A 11 -0.38 -21.99 -20.19
CA ASN A 11 -1.67 -22.62 -20.42
C ASN A 11 -2.76 -21.52 -20.40
N PRO A 12 -3.56 -21.35 -21.47
CA PRO A 12 -4.54 -20.26 -21.57
C PRO A 12 -5.69 -20.35 -20.55
N ASP A 13 -5.87 -21.49 -19.87
CA ASP A 13 -6.96 -21.71 -18.91
C ASP A 13 -6.55 -21.54 -17.43
N SER A 14 -5.33 -21.09 -17.15
CA SER A 14 -4.83 -20.88 -15.78
C SER A 14 -4.34 -19.45 -15.52
N VAL A 15 -5.04 -18.43 -16.04
CA VAL A 15 -4.73 -17.01 -15.76
C VAL A 15 -4.98 -16.71 -14.27
N SER A 16 -4.02 -17.09 -13.43
CA SER A 16 -3.79 -16.42 -12.15
C SER A 16 -3.07 -15.14 -12.51
N TYR A 17 -3.80 -14.02 -12.43
CA TYR A 17 -3.23 -12.69 -12.51
C TYR A 17 -2.20 -12.56 -11.37
N ALA A 18 -0.94 -12.85 -11.66
CA ALA A 18 0.14 -12.55 -10.75
C ALA A 18 0.29 -11.03 -10.72
N SER A 19 -0.49 -10.38 -9.86
CA SER A 19 -0.18 -9.07 -9.33
C SER A 19 1.29 -9.10 -8.93
N ILE A 20 2.15 -8.29 -9.54
CA ILE A 20 3.49 -8.09 -8.97
C ILE A 20 3.22 -7.52 -7.58
N HIS A 21 3.46 -8.35 -6.55
CA HIS A 21 3.53 -7.84 -5.20
C HIS A 21 4.70 -6.87 -5.21
N THR A 22 4.48 -5.62 -4.81
CA THR A 22 5.55 -4.63 -4.63
C THR A 22 6.69 -5.20 -3.78
N ASP A 23 6.39 -6.20 -2.95
CA ASP A 23 7.33 -6.99 -2.17
C ASP A 23 8.43 -7.66 -3.03
N ASP A 24 8.11 -8.12 -4.26
CA ASP A 24 9.04 -8.87 -5.12
C ASP A 24 10.18 -8.01 -5.71
N ILE A 25 9.99 -6.69 -5.76
CA ILE A 25 10.97 -5.73 -6.29
C ILE A 25 11.47 -4.74 -5.24
N SER A 26 10.92 -4.80 -4.02
CA SER A 26 11.33 -3.93 -2.92
C SER A 26 12.82 -4.08 -2.61
N ASP A 27 13.35 -5.30 -2.59
CA ASP A 27 14.77 -5.55 -2.34
C ASP A 27 15.72 -5.00 -3.43
N GLN A 28 15.19 -4.70 -4.62
CA GLN A 28 15.97 -4.12 -5.73
C GLN A 28 15.97 -2.58 -5.70
N LEU A 29 14.90 -1.98 -5.18
CA LEU A 29 14.67 -0.54 -5.24
C LEU A 29 14.86 0.17 -3.89
N CYS A 30 14.64 -0.54 -2.80
CA CYS A 30 14.63 0.00 -1.45
C CYS A 30 15.70 -0.66 -0.56
N PRO A 31 16.27 0.08 0.39
CA PRO A 31 17.10 -0.51 1.45
C PRO A 31 16.37 -1.60 2.22
N SER A 32 17.13 -2.54 2.80
CA SER A 32 16.58 -3.66 3.57
C SER A 32 15.59 -3.20 4.65
N GLY A 33 14.45 -3.88 4.73
CA GLY A 33 13.38 -3.58 5.68
C GLY A 33 12.50 -2.39 5.30
N LEU A 34 12.56 -1.94 4.04
CA LEU A 34 11.65 -0.97 3.45
C LEU A 34 10.96 -1.60 2.24
N SER A 35 9.78 -1.11 1.91
CA SER A 35 8.99 -1.61 0.78
C SER A 35 8.78 -0.51 -0.24
N VAL A 36 8.74 -0.85 -1.53
CA VAL A 36 8.52 0.15 -2.57
C VAL A 36 7.04 0.54 -2.65
N CYS A 37 6.79 1.84 -2.68
CA CYS A 37 5.48 2.40 -2.99
C CYS A 37 5.58 3.41 -4.14
N PRO A 38 4.64 3.39 -5.10
CA PRO A 38 4.65 4.35 -6.20
C PRO A 38 4.34 5.75 -5.67
N PHE A 39 4.88 6.78 -6.33
CA PHE A 39 4.32 8.12 -6.18
C PHE A 39 3.09 8.27 -7.09
N VAL A 40 1.96 8.69 -6.51
CA VAL A 40 0.83 9.20 -7.28
C VAL A 40 0.81 10.72 -7.13
N ASN A 41 1.22 11.41 -8.17
CA ASN A 41 1.12 12.86 -8.25
C ASN A 41 -0.37 13.24 -8.44
N GLN A 42 -1.03 13.67 -7.36
CA GLN A 42 -2.44 14.11 -7.40
C GLN A 42 -2.70 15.32 -8.32
N ALA A 43 -1.64 16.01 -8.80
CA ALA A 43 -1.74 17.13 -9.74
C ALA A 43 -2.02 16.68 -11.19
N GLU A 44 -1.78 15.41 -11.50
CA GLU A 44 -2.28 14.79 -12.71
C GLU A 44 -3.41 13.87 -12.26
N SER A 45 -4.65 14.32 -12.43
CA SER A 45 -5.84 13.45 -12.43
C SER A 45 -5.41 12.16 -13.11
N GLN A 46 -5.39 11.04 -12.37
CA GLN A 46 -4.96 9.70 -12.77
C GLN A 46 -4.32 9.66 -14.16
N PRO A 47 -3.03 9.35 -14.35
CA PRO A 47 -2.43 9.31 -15.69
C PRO A 47 -3.42 8.67 -16.66
N GLN A 48 -3.98 9.51 -17.55
CA GLN A 48 -5.23 9.21 -18.25
C GLN A 48 -4.98 7.99 -19.13
N GLY A 49 -5.23 6.79 -18.60
CA GLY A 49 -4.84 5.54 -19.24
C GLY A 49 -4.38 4.44 -18.30
N LEU A 50 -3.81 4.73 -17.12
CA LEU A 50 -3.42 3.67 -16.18
C LEU A 50 -4.62 3.29 -15.33
N ALA A 51 -5.42 2.37 -15.87
CA ALA A 51 -6.41 1.65 -15.10
C ALA A 51 -5.73 1.08 -13.84
N TRP A 52 -6.49 0.94 -12.76
CA TRP A 52 -6.22 0.20 -11.52
C TRP A 52 -5.82 -1.29 -11.72
N SER A 53 -5.42 -1.65 -12.94
CA SER A 53 -5.04 -2.95 -13.46
C SER A 53 -3.68 -2.91 -14.19
N GLU A 54 -2.98 -1.78 -14.23
CA GLU A 54 -1.60 -1.78 -14.70
C GLU A 54 -0.66 -2.18 -13.58
N THR A 55 -0.07 -3.35 -13.74
CA THR A 55 1.00 -3.87 -12.90
C THR A 55 2.11 -2.83 -12.77
N TRP A 56 2.42 -2.38 -11.54
CA TRP A 56 3.56 -1.50 -11.28
C TRP A 56 4.87 -2.22 -11.64
N THR A 57 5.39 -1.94 -12.83
CA THR A 57 6.67 -2.49 -13.29
C THR A 57 7.84 -1.67 -12.75
N LEU A 58 9.03 -2.29 -12.73
CA LEU A 58 10.29 -1.61 -12.39
C LEU A 58 10.49 -0.33 -13.21
N ASP A 59 10.25 -0.40 -14.53
CA ASP A 59 10.40 0.74 -15.44
C ASP A 59 9.43 1.88 -15.08
N ASN A 60 8.18 1.57 -14.74
CA ASN A 60 7.21 2.58 -14.33
C ASN A 60 7.62 3.26 -13.02
N LEU A 61 8.07 2.49 -12.03
CA LEU A 61 8.52 3.06 -10.75
C LEU A 61 9.75 3.96 -10.92
N VAL A 62 10.72 3.55 -11.75
CA VAL A 62 11.91 4.36 -12.01
C VAL A 62 11.56 5.66 -12.75
N ASN A 63 10.62 5.62 -13.69
CA ASN A 63 10.25 6.79 -14.51
C ASN A 63 9.29 7.76 -13.81
N HIS A 64 8.38 7.25 -12.97
CA HIS A 64 7.37 8.06 -12.27
C HIS A 64 7.71 8.35 -10.81
N GLY A 65 8.72 7.66 -10.28
CA GLY A 65 9.19 7.81 -8.92
C GLY A 65 8.47 6.91 -7.93
N PHE A 66 9.18 6.63 -6.84
CA PHE A 66 8.73 5.79 -5.74
C PHE A 66 9.31 6.29 -4.42
N ASN A 67 8.65 5.94 -3.32
CA ASN A 67 9.24 6.00 -1.98
C ASN A 67 9.43 4.60 -1.40
N CYS A 68 10.18 4.56 -0.30
CA CYS A 68 10.50 3.36 0.45
C CYS A 68 10.00 3.47 1.89
N PRO A 69 8.69 3.48 2.16
CA PRO A 69 8.18 3.45 3.52
C PRO A 69 8.57 2.17 4.26
N ASN A 70 8.57 2.25 5.59
CA ASN A 70 8.64 1.06 6.42
C ASN A 70 7.22 0.69 6.87
N PHE A 71 6.65 -0.36 6.29
CA PHE A 71 5.28 -0.78 6.57
C PHE A 71 5.01 -1.13 8.04
N ASP A 72 6.03 -1.40 8.85
CA ASP A 72 5.84 -1.71 10.27
C ASP A 72 5.65 -0.49 11.17
N ARG A 73 6.04 0.71 10.71
CA ARG A 73 6.09 1.92 11.56
C ARG A 73 5.72 3.22 10.87
N ASP A 74 5.59 3.24 9.55
CA ASP A 74 5.19 4.42 8.80
C ASP A 74 3.69 4.65 8.99
N LEU A 75 3.33 5.82 9.53
CA LEU A 75 1.93 6.14 9.85
C LEU A 75 1.08 6.33 8.59
N GLU A 76 1.68 6.78 7.50
CA GLU A 76 0.98 7.09 6.25
C GLU A 76 0.98 5.92 5.28
N ASN A 77 1.76 4.87 5.54
CA ASN A 77 1.89 3.67 4.70
C ASN A 77 2.01 2.41 5.57
N CYS A 78 1.14 2.27 6.57
CA CYS A 78 1.20 1.18 7.53
C CYS A 78 0.62 -0.10 6.95
N GLY A 79 1.44 -1.14 6.82
CA GLY A 79 1.03 -2.43 6.24
C GLY A 79 0.90 -2.43 4.72
N GLY A 80 1.11 -1.29 4.05
CA GLY A 80 1.01 -1.17 2.59
C GLY A 80 1.05 0.27 2.09
N CYS A 81 0.96 0.45 0.78
CA CYS A 81 1.00 1.76 0.13
C CYS A 81 -0.36 2.47 0.20
N SER A 82 -0.46 3.58 0.93
CA SER A 82 -1.75 4.29 1.08
C SER A 82 -2.28 4.89 -0.22
N VAL A 83 -1.37 5.16 -1.16
CA VAL A 83 -1.70 5.62 -2.51
C VAL A 83 -2.46 4.57 -3.33
N LEU A 84 -2.34 3.29 -2.96
CA LEU A 84 -3.06 2.17 -3.59
C LEU A 84 -4.32 1.82 -2.80
N ASP A 85 -4.24 1.87 -1.47
CA ASP A 85 -5.36 1.64 -0.57
C ASP A 85 -5.28 2.55 0.65
N ALA A 86 -6.23 3.48 0.76
CA ALA A 86 -6.27 4.47 1.84
C ALA A 86 -6.34 3.85 3.24
N THR A 87 -6.72 2.57 3.38
CA THR A 87 -6.75 1.87 4.68
C THR A 87 -5.37 1.73 5.31
N PHE A 88 -4.29 1.84 4.54
CA PHE A 88 -2.92 1.85 5.06
C PHE A 88 -2.48 3.22 5.61
N ASN A 89 -3.26 4.28 5.41
CA ASN A 89 -2.99 5.57 6.03
C ASN A 89 -3.64 5.66 7.42
N CYS A 90 -2.89 5.34 8.46
CA CYS A 90 -3.37 5.44 9.83
C CYS A 90 -3.55 6.89 10.31
N SER A 91 -3.03 7.89 9.59
CA SER A 91 -3.22 9.30 9.97
C SER A 91 -4.61 9.84 9.64
N ASP A 92 -5.37 9.14 8.78
CA ASP A 92 -6.67 9.59 8.26
C ASP A 92 -7.85 8.71 8.74
N ILE A 93 -7.74 8.14 9.94
CA ILE A 93 -8.82 7.37 10.54
C ILE A 93 -9.88 8.33 11.10
N SER A 94 -11.08 8.25 10.55
CA SER A 94 -12.20 9.12 10.94
C SER A 94 -12.48 9.09 12.45
N ASN A 95 -12.57 10.28 13.05
CA ASN A 95 -12.80 10.55 14.48
C ASN A 95 -11.70 10.04 15.42
N ALA A 96 -10.53 9.65 14.90
CA ALA A 96 -9.38 9.29 15.72
C ALA A 96 -8.53 10.54 16.03
N VAL A 97 -8.21 10.73 17.31
CA VAL A 97 -7.33 11.82 17.77
C VAL A 97 -5.87 11.38 17.79
N LYS A 98 -5.63 10.10 18.10
CA LYS A 98 -4.30 9.50 18.12
C LYS A 98 -4.34 8.15 17.47
N THR A 99 -3.41 7.93 16.55
CA THR A 99 -3.21 6.66 15.86
C THR A 99 -1.74 6.29 15.88
N SER A 100 -1.44 5.03 15.60
CA SER A 100 -0.08 4.51 15.52
C SER A 100 -0.03 3.38 14.50
N CYS A 101 1.11 3.23 13.83
CA CYS A 101 1.43 2.03 13.07
C CYS A 101 2.19 1.06 13.96
N VAL A 102 1.66 -0.13 14.18
CA VAL A 102 2.27 -1.18 15.01
C VAL A 102 2.32 -2.47 14.23
N THR A 103 3.51 -2.82 13.71
CA THR A 103 3.74 -4.07 12.97
C THR A 103 2.76 -4.25 11.81
N GLY A 104 2.66 -3.23 10.96
CA GLY A 104 1.83 -3.26 9.76
C GLY A 104 0.34 -3.05 10.02
N ARG A 105 -0.05 -2.64 11.23
CA ARG A 105 -1.45 -2.43 11.58
C ARG A 105 -1.69 -1.06 12.19
N CYS A 106 -2.75 -0.40 11.73
CA CYS A 106 -3.25 0.80 12.37
C CYS A 106 -3.88 0.48 13.72
N ILE A 107 -3.41 1.18 14.75
CA ILE A 107 -3.94 1.12 16.11
C ILE A 107 -4.42 2.52 16.50
N VAL A 108 -5.70 2.61 16.87
CA VAL A 108 -6.31 3.81 17.43
C VAL A 108 -6.01 3.88 18.93
N GLY A 109 -5.34 4.94 19.36
CA GLY A 109 -5.02 5.20 20.76
C GLY A 109 -6.06 6.06 21.49
N SER A 110 -6.78 6.93 20.77
CA SER A 110 -7.89 7.72 21.32
C SER A 110 -8.80 8.24 20.20
N CYS A 111 -10.09 8.41 20.53
CA CYS A 111 -11.12 8.96 19.66
C CYS A 111 -11.57 10.35 20.12
N ASP A 112 -12.22 11.09 19.23
CA ASP A 112 -12.93 12.33 19.55
C ASP A 112 -14.08 12.09 20.54
N GLU A 113 -14.54 13.16 21.18
CA GLU A 113 -15.70 13.12 22.07
C GLU A 113 -16.94 12.57 21.34
N GLY A 114 -17.71 11.70 22.01
CA GLY A 114 -18.85 10.99 21.42
C GLY A 114 -18.49 9.68 20.70
N TYR A 115 -17.20 9.35 20.60
CA TYR A 115 -16.71 8.11 20.00
C TYR A 115 -15.90 7.26 20.97
N ALA A 116 -15.98 5.94 20.80
CA ALA A 116 -15.18 4.94 21.49
C ALA A 116 -14.31 4.17 20.50
N ILE A 117 -13.18 3.65 20.99
CA ILE A 117 -12.30 2.77 20.23
C ILE A 117 -13.03 1.44 19.97
N SER A 118 -13.01 0.95 18.73
CA SER A 118 -13.59 -0.35 18.38
C SER A 118 -12.90 -1.51 19.12
N TYR A 119 -13.55 -2.67 19.20
CA TYR A 119 -12.95 -3.89 19.75
C TYR A 119 -11.63 -4.27 19.04
N MET A 120 -11.54 -4.03 17.72
CA MET A 120 -10.35 -4.33 16.93
C MET A 120 -9.29 -3.24 17.01
N GLN A 121 -9.56 -2.14 17.73
CA GLN A 121 -8.71 -0.95 17.85
C GLN A 121 -8.31 -0.31 16.52
N ASP A 122 -9.11 -0.52 15.48
CA ASP A 122 -8.82 -0.09 14.10
C ASP A 122 -9.63 1.14 13.68
N ARG A 123 -10.63 1.54 14.46
CA ARG A 123 -11.53 2.65 14.14
C ARG A 123 -12.20 3.22 15.39
N CYS A 124 -12.77 4.40 15.23
CA CYS A 124 -13.65 5.02 16.22
C CYS A 124 -15.11 4.78 15.85
N VAL A 125 -15.93 4.39 16.83
CA VAL A 125 -17.36 4.10 16.67
C VAL A 125 -18.19 4.96 17.61
N ILE A 126 -19.39 5.36 17.20
CA ILE A 126 -20.28 6.18 18.03
C ILE A 126 -20.58 5.45 19.34
N MET A 127 -20.43 6.16 20.46
CA MET A 127 -20.93 5.69 21.76
C MET A 127 -22.44 5.92 21.78
N ASN A 128 -23.22 4.84 21.69
CA ASN A 128 -24.64 4.91 21.99
C ASN A 128 -24.80 4.66 23.50
N ASP A 129 -25.40 5.62 24.19
CA ASP A 129 -25.75 5.57 25.62
C ASP A 129 -26.82 4.49 25.93
#